data_AF-A0A835F3S5-F1
#
_entry.id   AF-A0A835F3S5-F1
#
_cell.length_a   1.000
_cell.length_b   1.000
_cell.length_c   1.000
_cell.angle_alpha   90.00
_cell.angle_beta   90.00
_cell.angle_gamma   90.00
#
_symmetry.space_group_name_H-M   'P 1'
#
loop_
_entity.id
_entity.type
_entity.pdbx_description
1 polymer ?
#
loop_
_entity_poly.entity_id
_entity_poly.type
_entity_poly.pdbx_seq_one_letter_code
_entity_poly.pdbx_strand_id
1 'polypeptide(L)'
;MATKAILHPLIFALALTMLVELAHGSFTVAKDHVFQHCMKVIKKDPPQARIPSTKCINIVTRNNLPGICSALTLEDENKISVERLVSLGRRFGQIFAAGARCGSTYIIPELPGPPLS
;
A
#
# COMPACT_ATOMS: atom_id res chain seq x y z
N MET A 1 -16.48 -4.37 42.12
CA MET A 1 -15.14 -4.05 41.56
C MET A 1 -14.89 -4.63 40.16
N ALA A 2 -15.82 -5.39 39.56
CA ALA A 2 -15.66 -5.95 38.21
C ALA A 2 -15.93 -4.94 37.06
N THR A 3 -16.83 -3.98 37.27
CA THR A 3 -17.25 -2.99 36.24
C THR A 3 -16.09 -2.08 35.78
N LYS A 4 -15.20 -1.69 36.71
CA LYS A 4 -14.03 -0.84 36.41
C LYS A 4 -12.91 -1.62 35.68
N ALA A 5 -12.81 -2.93 35.95
CA ALA A 5 -11.83 -3.81 35.31
C ALA A 5 -12.21 -4.17 33.86
N ILE A 6 -13.50 -4.15 33.52
CA ILE A 6 -14.00 -4.47 32.17
C ILE A 6 -14.17 -3.21 31.32
N LEU A 7 -14.40 -2.04 31.93
CA LEU A 7 -14.55 -0.77 31.22
C LEU A 7 -13.26 -0.31 30.52
N HIS A 8 -12.11 -0.42 31.19
CA HIS A 8 -10.81 -0.05 30.61
C HIS A 8 -10.44 -0.83 29.34
N PRO A 9 -10.50 -2.19 29.31
CA PRO A 9 -10.20 -2.93 28.09
C PRO A 9 -11.21 -2.66 26.97
N LEU A 10 -12.48 -2.39 27.29
CA LEU A 10 -13.49 -1.98 26.30
C LEU A 10 -13.15 -0.63 25.65
N ILE A 11 -12.80 0.39 26.46
CA ILE A 11 -12.40 1.70 25.94
C ILE A 11 -11.16 1.57 25.05
N PHE A 12 -10.18 0.75 25.47
CA PHE A 12 -8.98 0.52 24.69
C PHE A 12 -9.28 -0.19 23.35
N ALA A 13 -10.13 -1.21 23.37
CA ALA A 13 -10.56 -1.90 22.15
C ALA A 13 -11.27 -0.95 21.17
N LEU A 14 -12.17 -0.09 21.66
CA LEU A 14 -12.87 0.90 20.85
C LEU A 14 -11.92 1.94 20.25
N ALA A 15 -10.94 2.42 21.03
CA ALA A 15 -9.94 3.35 20.52
C ALA A 15 -9.09 2.71 19.40
N LEU A 16 -8.71 1.43 19.56
CA LEU A 16 -7.98 0.70 18.53
C LEU A 16 -8.79 0.52 17.25
N THR A 17 -10.08 0.17 17.33
CA THR A 17 -10.91 -0.01 16.13
C THR A 17 -11.04 1.30 15.35
N MET A 18 -11.24 2.43 16.03
CA MET A 18 -11.31 3.75 15.39
C MET A 18 -10.00 4.12 14.68
N LEU A 19 -8.85 3.83 15.30
CA LEU A 19 -7.54 4.09 14.70
C LEU A 19 -7.32 3.26 13.43
N VAL A 20 -7.76 2.00 13.45
CA VAL A 20 -7.68 1.10 12.28
C VAL A 20 -8.55 1.61 11.14
N GLU A 21 -9.78 2.05 11.42
CA GLU A 21 -10.66 2.64 10.40
C GLU A 21 -10.08 3.93 9.82
N LEU A 22 -9.52 4.81 10.66
CA LEU A 22 -8.87 6.04 10.21
C LEU A 22 -7.67 5.77 9.31
N ALA A 23 -6.84 4.77 9.66
CA ALA A 23 -5.71 4.34 8.85
C ALA A 23 -6.17 3.79 7.49
N HIS A 24 -7.18 2.92 7.45
CA HIS A 24 -7.73 2.40 6.20
C HIS A 24 -8.34 3.50 5.32
N GLY A 25 -9.04 4.48 5.91
CA GLY A 25 -9.57 5.64 5.19
C GLY A 25 -8.46 6.47 4.55
N SER A 26 -7.39 6.75 5.30
CA SER A 26 -6.21 7.47 4.80
C SER A 26 -5.55 6.74 3.61
N PHE A 27 -5.36 5.43 3.72
CA PHE A 27 -4.76 4.65 2.64
C PHE A 27 -5.67 4.49 1.42
N THR A 28 -7.00 4.50 1.60
CA THR A 28 -7.94 4.49 0.48
C THR A 28 -7.83 5.77 -0.35
N VAL A 29 -7.77 6.94 0.30
CA VAL A 29 -7.57 8.22 -0.39
C VAL A 29 -6.20 8.26 -1.09
N ALA A 30 -5.14 7.80 -0.40
CA ALA A 30 -3.80 7.73 -0.97
C ALA A 30 -3.74 6.79 -2.19
N LYS A 31 -4.41 5.63 -2.12
CA LYS A 31 -4.56 4.66 -3.22
C LYS A 31 -5.19 5.33 -4.43
N ASP A 32 -6.34 5.97 -4.27
CA ASP A 32 -7.07 6.59 -5.38
C ASP A 32 -6.23 7.68 -6.04
N HIS A 33 -5.51 8.47 -5.25
CA HIS A 33 -4.63 9.51 -5.76
C HIS A 33 -3.42 8.96 -6.53
N VAL A 34 -2.82 7.86 -6.06
CA VAL A 34 -1.79 7.12 -6.80
C VAL A 34 -2.37 6.59 -8.11
N PHE A 35 -3.56 6.00 -8.09
CA PHE A 35 -4.17 5.41 -9.29
C PHE A 35 -4.45 6.48 -10.34
N GLN A 36 -5.03 7.61 -9.93
CA GLN A 36 -5.32 8.74 -10.83
C GLN A 36 -4.08 9.26 -11.57
N HIS A 37 -2.90 9.25 -10.93
CA HIS A 37 -1.70 9.88 -11.49
C HIS A 37 -0.65 8.91 -12.02
N CYS A 38 -0.67 7.66 -11.55
CA CYS A 38 0.32 6.64 -11.90
C CYS A 38 -0.25 5.49 -12.73
N MET A 39 -1.55 5.46 -13.08
CA MET A 39 -2.17 4.35 -13.82
C MET A 39 -1.36 3.91 -15.06
N LYS A 40 -0.81 4.87 -15.81
CA LYS A 40 -0.03 4.58 -17.04
C LYS A 40 1.14 3.61 -16.80
N VAL A 41 1.74 3.65 -15.61
CA VAL A 41 2.89 2.81 -15.25
C VAL A 41 2.53 1.60 -14.40
N ILE A 42 1.40 1.61 -13.67
CA ILE A 42 0.99 0.49 -12.80
C ILE A 42 -0.12 -0.39 -13.38
N LYS A 43 -0.69 -0.06 -14.54
CA LYS A 43 -1.77 -0.86 -15.16
C LYS A 43 -1.37 -2.33 -15.37
N LYS A 44 -2.34 -3.26 -15.28
CA LYS A 44 -2.10 -4.72 -15.29
C LYS A 44 -1.43 -5.22 -16.56
N ASP A 45 -1.94 -4.93 -17.77
CA ASP A 45 -1.19 -5.01 -19.04
C ASP A 45 -2.05 -4.52 -20.22
N PRO A 46 -1.42 -4.10 -21.34
CA PRO A 46 -0.04 -3.60 -21.37
C PRO A 46 0.06 -2.29 -20.57
N PRO A 47 1.23 -1.99 -19.97
CA PRO A 47 1.45 -0.68 -19.38
C PRO A 47 1.50 0.34 -20.51
N GLN A 48 0.90 1.50 -20.30
CA GLN A 48 0.91 2.57 -21.30
C GLN A 48 2.25 3.32 -21.30
N ALA A 49 3.02 3.25 -20.21
CA ALA A 49 4.32 3.87 -20.08
C ALA A 49 5.23 3.07 -19.14
N ARG A 50 6.54 3.11 -19.40
CA ARG A 50 7.58 2.58 -18.49
C ARG A 50 8.13 3.65 -17.53
N ILE A 51 8.03 4.91 -17.93
CA ILE A 51 8.58 6.05 -17.19
C ILE A 51 7.41 6.81 -16.53
N PRO A 52 7.43 7.01 -15.20
CA PRO A 52 6.38 7.78 -14.53
C PRO A 52 6.48 9.26 -14.90
N SER A 53 5.33 9.94 -14.98
CA SER A 53 5.29 11.39 -15.15
C SER A 53 5.79 12.10 -13.89
N THR A 54 6.22 13.37 -14.01
CA THR A 54 6.60 14.20 -12.85
C THR A 54 5.49 14.25 -11.80
N LYS A 55 4.22 14.28 -12.23
CA LYS A 55 3.08 14.24 -11.31
C LYS A 55 3.02 12.93 -10.55
N CYS A 56 3.13 11.79 -11.24
CA CYS A 56 3.20 10.48 -10.58
C CYS A 56 4.36 10.41 -9.59
N ILE A 57 5.56 10.86 -9.98
CA ILE A 57 6.74 10.90 -9.11
C ILE A 57 6.44 11.68 -7.82
N ASN A 58 5.88 12.88 -7.92
CA ASN A 58 5.52 13.69 -6.76
C ASN A 58 4.47 13.03 -5.86
N ILE A 59 3.56 12.23 -6.43
CA ILE A 59 2.59 11.48 -5.63
C ILE A 59 3.27 10.34 -4.90
N VAL A 60 4.06 9.52 -5.59
CA VAL A 60 4.69 8.37 -4.95
C VAL A 60 5.69 8.79 -3.88
N THR A 61 6.43 9.89 -4.04
CA THR A 61 7.35 10.35 -2.99
C THR A 61 6.65 10.91 -1.75
N ARG A 62 5.36 11.29 -1.84
CA ARG A 62 4.59 11.86 -0.73
C ARG A 62 3.60 10.88 -0.08
N ASN A 63 3.41 9.71 -0.67
CA ASN A 63 2.45 8.71 -0.19
C ASN A 63 3.17 7.43 0.23
N ASN A 64 2.63 6.76 1.26
CA ASN A 64 3.13 5.48 1.73
C ASN A 64 2.53 4.35 0.89
N LEU A 65 3.24 3.91 -0.15
CA LEU A 65 2.80 2.82 -1.03
C LEU A 65 2.76 1.45 -0.30
N PRO A 66 3.68 1.11 0.60
CA PRO A 66 3.53 -0.07 1.47
C PRO A 66 2.23 -0.05 2.27
N GLY A 67 1.78 1.12 2.73
CA GLY A 67 0.49 1.26 3.42
C GLY A 67 -0.70 1.05 2.49
N ILE A 68 -0.63 1.52 1.24
CA ILE A 68 -1.68 1.33 0.23
C ILE A 68 -1.98 -0.16 -0.01
N CYS A 69 -1.01 -1.05 0.18
CA CYS A 69 -1.19 -2.49 0.07
C CYS A 69 -2.36 -3.04 0.91
N SER A 70 -2.65 -2.49 2.08
CA SER A 70 -3.77 -2.95 2.91
C SER A 70 -5.14 -2.45 2.42
N ALA A 71 -5.15 -1.42 1.56
CA ALA A 71 -6.35 -0.81 1.00
C ALA A 71 -6.69 -1.32 -0.42
N LEU A 72 -5.86 -2.19 -1.00
CA LEU A 72 -6.12 -2.79 -2.31
C LEU A 72 -7.26 -3.81 -2.23
N THR A 73 -8.23 -3.65 -3.12
CA THR A 73 -9.33 -4.59 -3.32
C THR A 73 -9.06 -5.52 -4.51
N LEU A 74 -9.82 -6.60 -4.63
CA LEU A 74 -9.80 -7.46 -5.81
C LEU A 74 -10.10 -6.69 -7.10
N GLU A 75 -10.96 -5.67 -7.04
CA GLU A 75 -11.26 -4.82 -8.19
C GLU A 75 -10.03 -3.99 -8.60
N ASP A 76 -9.29 -3.45 -7.63
CA ASP A 76 -8.03 -2.73 -7.87
C ASP A 76 -6.99 -3.66 -8.52
N GLU A 77 -6.85 -4.87 -7.99
CA GLU A 77 -5.94 -5.91 -8.50
C GLU A 77 -6.30 -6.40 -9.91
N ASN A 78 -7.53 -6.17 -10.37
CA ASN A 78 -7.93 -6.41 -11.76
C ASN A 78 -7.53 -5.27 -12.70
N LYS A 79 -7.36 -4.05 -12.18
CA LYS A 79 -6.99 -2.86 -12.95
C LYS A 79 -5.47 -2.65 -13.02
N ILE A 80 -4.78 -2.94 -11.92
CA ILE A 80 -3.34 -2.69 -11.76
C ILE A 80 -2.53 -3.98 -11.63
N SER A 81 -1.23 -3.88 -11.90
CA SER A 81 -0.24 -4.86 -11.48
C SER A 81 0.32 -4.44 -10.13
N VAL A 82 0.07 -5.25 -9.10
CA VAL A 82 0.60 -5.03 -7.74
C VAL A 82 2.14 -5.05 -7.76
N GLU A 83 2.75 -5.93 -8.56
CA GLU A 83 4.19 -5.96 -8.79
C GLU A 83 4.74 -4.63 -9.30
N ARG A 84 4.03 -3.98 -10.24
CA ARG A 84 4.44 -2.66 -10.76
C ARG A 84 4.29 -1.56 -9.73
N LEU A 85 3.25 -1.60 -8.90
CA LEU A 85 3.09 -0.67 -7.77
C LEU A 85 4.26 -0.80 -6.79
N VAL A 86 4.61 -2.03 -6.41
CA VAL A 86 5.73 -2.33 -5.51
C VAL A 86 7.06 -1.89 -6.13
N SER A 87 7.29 -2.23 -7.39
CA SER A 87 8.50 -1.84 -8.13
C SER A 87 8.63 -0.32 -8.24
N LEU A 88 7.52 0.38 -8.47
CA LEU A 88 7.48 1.84 -8.50
C LEU A 88 7.87 2.43 -7.14
N GLY A 89 7.31 1.93 -6.04
CA GLY A 89 7.68 2.39 -4.69
C GLY A 89 9.14 2.12 -4.35
N ARG A 90 9.66 0.93 -4.66
CA ARG A 90 11.08 0.57 -4.47
C ARG A 90 12.02 1.49 -5.23
N ARG A 91 11.67 1.85 -6.48
CA ARG A 91 12.44 2.80 -7.30
C ARG A 91 12.60 4.17 -6.63
N PHE A 92 11.66 4.56 -5.77
CA PHE A 92 11.69 5.81 -5.00
C PHE A 92 12.06 5.59 -3.52
N GLY A 93 12.76 4.49 -3.21
CA GLY A 93 13.34 4.25 -1.89
C GLY A 93 12.37 3.75 -0.82
N GLN A 94 11.13 3.39 -1.19
CA GLN A 94 10.18 2.85 -0.23
C GLN A 94 10.47 1.37 0.07
N ILE A 95 10.37 1.02 1.36
CA ILE A 95 10.67 -0.32 1.86
C ILE A 95 9.37 -1.14 1.90
N PHE A 96 9.36 -2.26 1.21
CA PHE A 96 8.31 -3.28 1.30
C PHE A 96 8.90 -4.49 2.00
N ALA A 97 8.30 -4.90 3.12
CA ALA A 97 8.73 -6.06 3.87
C ALA A 97 8.58 -7.34 3.04
N ALA A 98 9.66 -8.09 2.86
CA ALA A 98 9.62 -9.37 2.16
C ALA A 98 8.68 -10.35 2.87
N GLY A 99 7.94 -11.16 2.10
CA GLY A 99 6.94 -12.08 2.63
C GLY A 99 5.64 -11.42 3.10
N ALA A 100 5.58 -10.09 3.22
CA ALA A 100 4.34 -9.40 3.53
C ALA A 100 3.35 -9.51 2.36
N ARG A 101 2.06 -9.46 2.70
CA ARG A 101 0.97 -9.47 1.70
C ARG A 101 0.68 -8.05 1.23
N CYS A 102 0.48 -7.89 -0.08
CA CYS A 102 -0.02 -6.66 -0.69
C CYS A 102 -1.31 -6.95 -1.46
N GLY A 103 -2.42 -6.34 -1.04
CA GLY A 103 -3.76 -6.72 -1.49
C GLY A 103 -4.14 -8.12 -1.02
N SER A 104 -4.75 -8.88 -1.92
CA SER A 104 -5.42 -10.14 -1.63
C SER A 104 -4.47 -11.32 -1.66
N THR A 105 -3.59 -11.40 -2.67
CA THR A 105 -2.77 -12.59 -2.94
C THR A 105 -1.29 -12.32 -3.23
N TYR A 106 -0.91 -11.08 -3.56
CA TYR A 106 0.48 -10.79 -3.93
C TYR A 106 1.37 -10.80 -2.69
N ILE A 107 2.43 -11.61 -2.72
CA ILE A 107 3.45 -11.67 -1.69
C ILE A 107 4.67 -10.87 -2.15
N ILE A 108 5.14 -9.96 -1.31
CA ILE A 108 6.31 -9.14 -1.62
C ILE A 108 7.55 -10.06 -1.76
N PRO A 109 8.21 -10.10 -2.94
CA PRO A 109 9.43 -10.88 -3.10
C PRO A 109 10.58 -10.22 -2.35
N GLU A 110 11.56 -11.02 -1.93
CA GLU A 110 12.81 -10.49 -1.41
C GLU A 110 13.50 -9.61 -2.47
N LEU A 111 14.20 -8.56 -2.05
CA LEU A 111 15.03 -7.80 -2.98
C LEU A 111 16.16 -8.72 -3.46
N PRO A 112 16.49 -8.76 -4.76
CA PRO A 112 17.68 -9.48 -5.19
C PRO A 112 18.87 -8.92 -4.40
N GLY A 113 19.54 -9.80 -3.66
CA GLY A 113 20.74 -9.44 -2.92
C GLY A 113 21.79 -8.83 -3.87
N PRO A 114 22.74 -8.03 -3.35
CA PRO A 114 23.87 -7.61 -4.16
C PRO A 114 24.52 -8.86 -4.79
N PRO A 115 24.94 -8.82 -6.07
CA PRO A 115 25.65 -9.94 -6.64
C PRO A 115 26.84 -10.28 -5.75
N LEU A 116 26.96 -11.56 -5.36
CA LEU A 116 28.14 -12.05 -4.66
C LEU A 116 29.32 -11.88 -5.63
N SER A 117 30.11 -10.84 -5.39
CA SER A 117 31.35 -10.53 -6.11
C SER A 117 32.44 -11.52 -5.76
#